data_AF-A0A852BCB1-F1
#
_entry.id   AF-A0A852BCB1-F1
#
_cell.length_a   1.000
_cell.length_b   1.000
_cell.length_c   1.000
_cell.angle_alpha   90.00
_cell.angle_beta   90.00
_cell.angle_gamma   90.00
#
_symmetry.space_group_name_H-M   'P 1'
#
loop_
_entity.id
_entity.type
_entity.pdbx_description
1 polymer ?
#
loop_
_entity_poly.entity_id
_entity_poly.type
_entity_poly.pdbx_seq_one_letter_code
_entity_poly.pdbx_strand_id
1 'polypeptide(L)'
;QCLLSGSWRSDTSCRMVVSTLDKDNRFSGFYLPGPAAGDSELLTSPLEGSQQDTGLVPQPTFSFTVNWRLQATAQTSVFLGQCYVDTKGEETLHALWLLREAANSPAEDWKATR
;
A
#
# COMPACT_ATOMS: atom_id res chain seq x y z
N GLN A 1 8.74 7.29 -16.11
CA GLN A 1 7.27 7.31 -16.14
C GLN A 1 6.81 6.16 -15.26
N CYS A 2 5.72 6.33 -14.51
CA CYS A 2 5.29 5.44 -13.43
C CYS A 2 6.24 5.41 -12.21
N LEU A 3 6.58 6.56 -11.64
CA LEU A 3 7.30 6.64 -10.36
C LEU A 3 6.30 6.69 -9.21
N LEU A 4 6.43 5.81 -8.21
CA LEU A 4 5.46 5.76 -7.11
C LEU A 4 5.50 7.01 -6.20
N SER A 5 6.59 7.79 -6.21
CA SER A 5 6.70 9.03 -5.43
C SER A 5 5.60 10.02 -5.80
N GLY A 6 4.79 10.44 -4.83
CA GLY A 6 3.63 11.28 -5.07
C GLY A 6 2.42 10.92 -4.22
N SER A 7 1.24 11.38 -4.65
CA SER A 7 -0.04 11.10 -3.98
C SER A 7 -0.94 10.29 -4.91
N TRP A 8 -1.41 9.15 -4.41
CA TRP A 8 -2.29 8.23 -5.11
C TRP A 8 -3.63 8.13 -4.39
N ARG A 9 -4.69 7.93 -5.16
CA ARG A 9 -6.04 7.70 -4.63
C ARG A 9 -6.58 6.41 -5.22
N SER A 10 -7.12 5.57 -4.36
CA SER A 10 -7.83 4.34 -4.74
C SER A 10 -9.30 4.62 -5.03
N ASP A 11 -9.97 3.64 -5.66
CA ASP A 11 -11.40 3.67 -5.97
C ASP A 11 -12.28 3.77 -4.71
N THR A 12 -11.80 3.24 -3.58
CA THR A 12 -12.47 3.34 -2.26
C THR A 12 -12.14 4.64 -1.52
N SER A 13 -11.50 5.59 -2.20
CA SER A 13 -11.07 6.89 -1.66
C SER A 13 -10.01 6.84 -0.57
N CYS A 14 -9.36 5.71 -0.32
CA CYS A 14 -8.10 5.69 0.43
C CYS A 14 -7.04 6.49 -0.33
N ARG A 15 -6.17 7.16 0.42
CA ARG A 15 -5.06 7.96 -0.13
C ARG A 15 -3.73 7.39 0.33
N MET A 16 -2.80 7.24 -0.60
CA MET A 16 -1.42 6.85 -0.33
C MET A 16 -0.51 8.03 -0.70
N VAL A 17 0.41 8.42 0.19
CA VAL A 17 1.42 9.43 -0.10
C VAL A 17 2.80 8.80 0.06
N VAL A 18 3.58 8.77 -1.01
CA VAL A 18 4.93 8.22 -1.05
C VAL A 18 5.93 9.37 -1.11
N SER A 19 6.82 9.43 -0.13
CA SER A 19 7.67 10.61 0.12
C SER A 19 9.00 10.55 -0.64
N THR A 20 9.72 9.43 -0.51
CA THR A 20 11.13 9.36 -0.91
C THR A 20 11.41 7.99 -1.48
N LEU A 21 12.12 7.94 -2.63
CA LEU A 21 12.79 6.74 -3.12
C LEU A 21 14.27 6.84 -2.75
N ASP A 22 14.83 5.80 -2.14
CA ASP A 22 16.28 5.70 -1.91
C ASP A 22 17.02 5.08 -3.10
N LYS A 23 18.35 4.95 -2.98
CA LYS A 23 19.23 4.40 -4.02
C LYS A 23 18.90 2.95 -4.41
N ASP A 24 18.16 2.22 -3.58
CA ASP A 24 17.79 0.83 -3.79
C ASP A 24 16.32 0.72 -4.25
N ASN A 25 15.74 1.84 -4.71
CA ASN A 25 14.32 1.99 -5.09
C ASN A 25 13.34 1.62 -3.96
N ARG A 26 13.78 1.72 -2.70
CA ARG A 26 12.89 1.58 -1.55
C ARG A 26 12.23 2.91 -1.26
N PHE A 27 11.01 2.86 -0.75
CA PHE A 27 10.29 4.06 -0.38
C PHE A 27 9.58 3.94 0.96
N SER A 28 9.27 5.12 1.52
CA SER A 28 8.43 5.26 2.70
C SER A 28 7.31 6.27 2.43
N GLY A 29 6.28 6.23 3.26
CA GLY A 29 5.17 7.15 3.13
C GLY A 29 4.08 6.96 4.18
N PHE A 30 2.88 7.40 3.83
CA PHE A 30 1.70 7.27 4.66
C PHE A 30 0.50 6.74 3.87
N TYR A 31 -0.26 5.87 4.50
CA TYR A 31 -1.55 5.41 4.04
C TYR A 31 -2.65 6.05 4.88
N LEU A 32 -3.63 6.64 4.21
CA LEU A 32 -4.79 7.28 4.81
C LEU A 32 -6.02 6.47 4.38
N PRO A 33 -6.73 5.84 5.34
CA PRO A 33 -7.94 5.09 5.05
C PRO A 33 -9.03 6.01 4.48
N GLY A 34 -9.82 5.48 3.55
CA GLY A 34 -10.97 6.18 2.98
C GLY A 34 -12.17 6.18 3.93
N PRO A 35 -13.17 7.08 3.71
CA PRO A 35 -14.37 7.16 4.55
C PRO A 35 -15.19 5.84 4.59
N ALA A 36 -15.05 5.01 3.55
CA ALA A 36 -15.75 3.74 3.40
C ALA A 36 -15.05 2.56 4.10
N ALA A 37 -13.90 2.77 4.75
CA ALA A 37 -13.13 1.70 5.40
C ALA A 37 -13.85 1.04 6.59
N GLY A 38 -15.04 1.51 6.98
CA GLY A 38 -15.88 0.91 8.02
C GLY A 38 -15.36 1.08 9.45
N ASP A 39 -14.05 1.26 9.61
CA ASP A 39 -13.39 1.50 10.88
C ASP A 39 -13.12 2.99 11.09
N SER A 40 -13.95 3.61 11.92
CA SER A 40 -13.73 4.97 12.45
C SER A 40 -12.42 5.11 13.25
N GLU A 41 -11.71 4.01 13.50
CA GLU A 41 -10.50 3.95 14.33
C GLU A 41 -9.19 3.97 13.53
N LEU A 42 -9.22 3.75 12.21
CA LEU A 42 -8.00 3.70 11.40
C LEU A 42 -7.38 5.10 11.29
N LEU A 43 -6.17 5.25 11.83
CA LEU A 43 -5.39 6.48 11.74
C LEU A 43 -4.47 6.45 10.51
N THR A 44 -3.99 7.64 10.11
CA THR A 44 -2.88 7.75 9.16
C THR A 44 -1.72 6.85 9.60
N SER A 45 -1.35 5.91 8.75
CA SER A 45 -0.46 4.80 9.08
C SER A 45 0.79 4.84 8.20
N PRO A 46 1.99 4.59 8.76
CA PRO A 46 3.21 4.55 7.97
C PRO A 46 3.19 3.37 7.00
N LEU A 47 3.79 3.57 5.83
CA LEU A 47 4.07 2.51 4.87
C LEU A 47 5.53 2.51 4.45
N GLU A 48 6.03 1.33 4.09
CA GLU A 48 7.37 1.12 3.54
C GLU A 48 7.33 0.08 2.43
N GLY A 49 8.10 0.27 1.36
CA GLY A 49 8.05 -0.61 0.21
C GLY A 49 9.22 -0.43 -0.73
N SER A 50 9.08 -0.98 -1.93
CA SER A 50 10.03 -0.88 -3.02
C SER A 50 9.35 -0.98 -4.36
N GLN A 51 9.96 -0.38 -5.38
CA GLN A 51 9.54 -0.42 -6.77
C GLN A 51 10.69 -0.94 -7.63
N GLN A 52 10.39 -1.65 -8.73
CA GLN A 52 11.42 -1.95 -9.73
C GLN A 52 11.92 -0.65 -10.39
N ASP A 53 13.19 -0.65 -10.83
CA ASP A 53 13.79 0.51 -11.48
C ASP A 53 13.03 0.89 -12.77
N THR A 54 12.41 2.07 -12.77
CA THR A 54 11.66 2.61 -13.91
C THR A 54 12.51 2.86 -15.17
N GLY A 55 13.84 3.00 -15.01
CA GLY A 55 14.78 3.11 -16.12
C GLY A 55 15.03 1.77 -16.83
N LEU A 56 14.79 0.66 -16.14
CA LEU A 56 14.92 -0.70 -16.68
C LEU A 56 13.55 -1.31 -17.05
N VAL A 57 12.52 -0.99 -16.28
CA VAL A 57 11.16 -1.52 -16.43
C VAL A 57 10.17 -0.36 -16.50
N PRO A 58 9.71 0.07 -17.69
CA PRO A 58 8.85 1.24 -17.85
C PRO A 58 7.49 1.18 -17.13
N GLN A 59 6.98 -0.03 -16.89
CA GLN A 59 5.75 -0.30 -16.15
C GLN A 59 6.07 -1.25 -14.99
N PRO A 60 6.76 -0.74 -13.95
CA PRO A 60 7.39 -1.55 -12.92
C PRO A 60 6.39 -2.19 -11.96
N THR A 61 6.78 -3.34 -11.41
CA THR A 61 6.09 -3.88 -10.23
C THR A 61 6.56 -3.17 -8.96
N PHE A 62 5.72 -3.21 -7.93
CA PHE A 62 6.00 -2.64 -6.63
C PHE A 62 5.38 -3.47 -5.53
N SER A 63 5.90 -3.34 -4.32
CA SER A 63 5.27 -3.86 -3.12
C SER A 63 5.49 -2.92 -1.95
N PHE A 64 4.51 -2.83 -1.04
CA PHE A 64 4.68 -2.09 0.21
C PHE A 64 3.85 -2.70 1.34
N THR A 65 4.28 -2.43 2.55
CA THR A 65 3.62 -2.82 3.79
C THR A 65 3.06 -1.58 4.46
N VAL A 66 1.83 -1.66 4.98
CA VAL A 66 1.21 -0.65 5.83
C VAL A 66 1.11 -1.22 7.24
N ASN A 67 1.77 -0.54 8.19
CA ASN A 67 1.67 -0.88 9.61
C ASN A 67 0.57 -0.04 10.24
N TRP A 68 -0.62 -0.63 10.41
CA TRP A 68 -1.81 0.11 10.79
C TRP A 68 -1.71 0.65 12.21
N ARG A 69 -1.88 1.95 12.36
CA ARG A 69 -2.11 2.61 13.65
C ARG A 69 -3.58 2.47 14.00
N LEU A 70 -3.87 1.52 14.89
CA LEU A 70 -5.21 1.15 15.34
C LEU A 70 -5.34 1.35 16.85
N GLN A 71 -6.58 1.49 17.34
CA GLN A 71 -6.85 1.61 18.78
C GLN A 71 -7.04 0.25 19.46
N ALA A 72 -7.57 -0.76 18.74
CA ALA A 72 -7.94 -2.05 19.34
C ALA A 72 -6.96 -3.21 19.06
N THR A 73 -6.75 -3.59 17.79
CA THR A 73 -6.00 -4.81 17.41
C THR A 73 -4.86 -4.48 16.46
N ALA A 74 -3.69 -5.09 16.65
CA ALA A 74 -2.57 -4.93 15.73
C ALA A 74 -2.89 -5.57 14.37
N GLN A 75 -2.69 -4.81 13.30
CA GLN A 75 -2.92 -5.27 11.93
C GLN A 75 -1.82 -4.76 10.99
N THR A 76 -1.56 -5.52 9.94
CA THR A 76 -0.63 -5.16 8.87
C THR A 76 -1.24 -5.50 7.53
N SER A 77 -1.16 -4.60 6.56
CA SER A 77 -1.49 -4.93 5.17
C SER A 77 -0.23 -4.96 4.31
N VAL A 78 -0.19 -5.87 3.36
CA VAL A 78 0.80 -5.84 2.27
C VAL A 78 0.08 -5.63 0.96
N PHE A 79 0.68 -4.83 0.08
CA PHE A 79 0.22 -4.56 -1.27
C PHE A 79 1.29 -5.02 -2.24
N LEU A 80 0.87 -5.65 -3.32
CA LEU A 80 1.71 -6.06 -4.45
C LEU A 80 0.99 -5.68 -5.73
N GLY A 81 1.67 -4.99 -6.62
CA GLY A 81 1.04 -4.47 -7.82
C GLY A 81 2.00 -4.08 -8.92
N GLN A 82 1.42 -3.45 -9.93
CA GLN A 82 2.13 -2.92 -11.09
C GLN A 82 1.58 -1.54 -11.45
N CYS A 83 2.49 -0.66 -11.81
CA CYS A 83 2.17 0.67 -12.30
C CYS A 83 2.05 0.63 -13.83
N TYR A 84 0.94 1.13 -14.36
CA TYR A 84 0.66 1.20 -15.80
C TYR A 84 0.57 2.65 -16.27
N VAL A 85 0.92 2.89 -17.53
CA VAL A 85 0.76 4.20 -18.18
C VAL A 85 -0.04 4.00 -19.47
N ASP A 86 -1.16 4.68 -19.60
CA ASP A 86 -2.02 4.55 -20.77
C ASP A 86 -1.53 5.39 -21.97
N THR A 87 -2.22 5.30 -23.10
CA THR A 87 -1.87 6.06 -24.32
C THR A 87 -2.00 7.58 -24.17
N LYS A 88 -2.69 8.07 -23.14
CA LYS A 88 -2.85 9.49 -22.80
C LYS A 88 -1.84 9.95 -21.75
N GLY A 89 -1.02 9.05 -21.21
CA GLY A 89 -0.06 9.32 -20.16
C GLY A 89 -0.67 9.27 -18.75
N GLU A 90 -1.88 8.76 -18.58
CA GLU A 90 -2.49 8.55 -17.27
C GLU A 90 -1.84 7.35 -16.57
N GLU A 91 -1.41 7.54 -15.33
CA GLU A 91 -0.75 6.51 -14.53
C GLU A 91 -1.77 5.83 -13.60
N THR A 92 -1.81 4.50 -13.60
CA THR A 92 -2.69 3.71 -12.71
C THR A 92 -1.89 2.66 -11.95
N LEU A 93 -2.28 2.41 -10.69
CA LEU A 93 -1.73 1.33 -9.88
C LEU A 93 -2.73 0.19 -9.81
N HIS A 94 -2.38 -0.96 -10.37
CA HIS A 94 -3.17 -2.17 -10.23
C HIS A 94 -2.52 -3.02 -9.14
N ALA A 95 -3.20 -3.20 -8.01
CA ALA A 95 -2.65 -3.90 -6.86
C ALA A 95 -3.65 -4.87 -6.24
N LEU A 96 -3.09 -5.93 -5.69
CA LEU A 96 -3.76 -6.83 -4.76
C LEU A 96 -3.23 -6.55 -3.36
N TRP A 97 -3.99 -6.91 -2.34
CA TRP A 97 -3.58 -6.76 -0.95
C TRP A 97 -3.95 -7.98 -0.12
N LEU A 98 -3.20 -8.17 0.96
CA LEU A 98 -3.56 -9.06 2.06
C LEU A 98 -3.59 -8.24 3.34
N LEU A 99 -4.63 -8.39 4.15
CA LEU A 99 -4.71 -7.83 5.49
C LEU A 99 -4.47 -8.96 6.48
N ARG A 100 -3.51 -8.75 7.38
CA ARG A 100 -3.19 -9.67 8.46
C ARG A 100 -3.54 -9.04 9.80
N GLU A 101 -4.46 -9.66 10.53
CA GLU A 101 -4.75 -9.33 11.92
C GLU A 101 -3.89 -10.18 12.87
N ALA A 102 -3.53 -9.62 14.03
CA ALA A 102 -2.87 -10.39 15.08
C ALA A 102 -3.86 -11.39 15.71
N ALA A 103 -3.59 -12.68 15.59
CA ALA A 103 -4.38 -13.73 16.22
C ALA A 103 -3.99 -13.91 17.69
N ASN A 104 -4.97 -14.16 18.56
CA ASN A 104 -4.73 -14.42 19.99
C ASN A 104 -4.06 -15.78 20.25
N SER A 105 -4.19 -16.73 19.31
CA SER A 105 -3.54 -18.04 19.38
C SER A 105 -3.40 -18.66 17.98
N PRO A 106 -2.52 -19.66 17.79
CA PRO A 106 -2.40 -20.38 16.52
C PRO A 106 -3.69 -21.07 16.05
N ALA A 107 -4.57 -21.46 16.98
CA ALA A 107 -5.85 -22.10 16.63
C ALA A 107 -6.83 -21.12 15.94
N GLU A 108 -6.65 -19.81 16.15
CA GLU A 108 -7.46 -18.75 15.56
C GLU A 108 -6.81 -18.15 14.30
N ASP A 109 -5.70 -18.70 13.82
CA ASP A 109 -4.93 -18.17 12.68
C ASP A 109 -5.72 -18.18 11.36
N TRP A 110 -6.57 -19.21 11.19
CA TRP A 110 -7.31 -19.47 9.96
C TRP A 110 -8.20 -18.30 9.50
N LYS A 111 -8.63 -17.44 10.42
CA LYS A 111 -9.48 -16.27 10.15
C LYS A 111 -8.73 -14.94 10.12
N ALA A 112 -7.41 -14.96 10.33
CA ALA A 112 -6.62 -13.76 10.56
C ALA A 112 -6.13 -13.09 9.26
N THR A 113 -6.37 -13.69 8.10
CA THR A 113 -5.99 -13.13 6.79
C THR A 113 -7.22 -12.88 5.93
N ARG A 114 -7.38 -11.66 5.42
CA ARG A 114 -8.34 -11.28 4.37
C ARG A 114 -7.62 -11.00 3.07
#